data_AF-A0A848D7U2-F1
#
_entry.id   AF-A0A848D7U2-F1
#
_cell.length_a   1.000
_cell.length_b   1.000
_cell.length_c   1.000
_cell.angle_alpha   90.00
_cell.angle_beta   90.00
_cell.angle_gamma   90.00
#
_symmetry.space_group_name_H-M   'P 1'
#
loop_
_entity.id
_entity.type
_entity.pdbx_description
1 polymer ?
#
loop_
_entity_poly.entity_id
_entity_poly.type
_entity_poly.pdbx_seq_one_letter_code
_entity_poly.pdbx_strand_id
1 'polypeptide(L)'
;MAIRLKIVISLTLLLLMNTAAACTTQDTTVIINSQNITSTTTVYYTGNDSTRLQTMIDFEGDNNSYVNAWELLKYENTKRKQIASIPYTIENVSLQQTNKDVTINRETIGKTNTARQINISTTLLSIYTCKNKTPITIKPPDNRTTILIHENINIEQIIPLLKTKEVDCYQQITLQTNNTTTFKLAPKKESPTVQNTTEYINTGEVETTANQQNETDDTLFIVFAIPVLLIILLIILYRRK
;
A
#
# COMPACT_ATOMS: atom_id res chain seq x y z
N MET A 1 50.77 -34.74 -22.10
CA MET A 1 49.47 -35.04 -21.48
C MET A 1 49.11 -34.08 -20.35
N ALA A 2 50.03 -33.75 -19.43
CA ALA A 2 49.79 -32.88 -18.27
C ALA A 2 49.34 -31.42 -18.60
N ILE A 3 49.85 -30.82 -19.68
CA ILE A 3 49.50 -29.43 -20.05
C ILE A 3 48.04 -29.32 -20.52
N ARG A 4 47.55 -30.28 -21.30
CA ARG A 4 46.15 -30.30 -21.77
C ARG A 4 45.18 -30.50 -20.62
N LEU A 5 45.53 -31.33 -19.63
CA LEU A 5 44.72 -31.51 -18.42
C LEU A 5 44.64 -30.23 -17.59
N LYS A 6 45.77 -29.52 -17.41
CA LYS A 6 45.80 -28.23 -16.71
C LYS A 6 44.97 -27.15 -17.41
N ILE A 7 44.98 -27.10 -18.74
CA ILE A 7 44.16 -26.16 -19.52
C ILE A 7 42.67 -26.50 -19.35
N VAL A 8 42.29 -27.77 -19.47
CA VAL A 8 40.89 -28.20 -19.29
C VAL A 8 40.40 -27.89 -17.89
N ILE A 9 41.19 -28.16 -16.84
CA ILE A 9 40.85 -27.84 -15.45
C ILE A 9 40.76 -26.32 -15.24
N SER A 10 41.68 -25.53 -15.80
CA SER A 10 41.63 -24.07 -15.67
C SER A 10 40.42 -23.48 -16.40
N LEU A 11 40.03 -24.05 -17.54
CA LEU A 11 38.86 -23.61 -18.30
C LEU A 11 37.56 -23.98 -17.59
N THR A 12 37.46 -25.19 -17.03
CA THR A 12 36.30 -25.61 -16.22
C THR A 12 36.20 -24.81 -14.93
N LEU A 13 37.31 -24.48 -14.27
CA LEU A 13 37.31 -23.63 -13.08
C LEU A 13 36.88 -22.18 -13.42
N LEU A 14 37.31 -21.65 -14.55
CA LEU A 14 36.88 -20.34 -15.06
C LEU A 14 35.38 -20.32 -15.44
N LEU A 15 34.86 -21.43 -15.98
CA LEU A 15 33.43 -21.63 -16.25
C LEU A 15 32.62 -21.76 -14.95
N LEU A 16 33.16 -22.41 -13.92
CA LEU A 16 32.52 -22.57 -12.60
C LEU A 16 32.47 -21.24 -11.84
N MET A 17 33.49 -20.38 -11.95
CA MET A 17 33.50 -19.05 -11.31
C MET A 17 32.57 -18.03 -11.98
N ASN A 18 32.09 -18.30 -13.21
CA ASN A 18 31.08 -17.49 -13.90
C ASN A 18 29.64 -17.91 -13.57
N THR A 19 29.44 -18.84 -12.63
CA THR A 19 28.11 -19.04 -12.04
C THR A 19 27.79 -17.80 -11.20
N ALA A 20 27.17 -16.84 -11.88
CA ALA A 20 26.75 -15.55 -11.37
C ALA A 20 26.16 -15.69 -9.98
N ALA A 21 26.65 -14.87 -9.04
CA ALA A 21 26.13 -14.77 -7.68
C ALA A 21 24.59 -14.69 -7.74
N ALA A 22 23.94 -15.81 -7.39
CA ALA A 22 22.50 -15.83 -7.21
C ALA A 22 22.21 -14.94 -5.99
N CYS A 23 21.53 -13.83 -6.21
CA CYS A 23 21.19 -12.90 -5.15
C CYS A 23 19.69 -12.60 -5.26
N THR A 24 18.89 -13.33 -4.48
CA THR A 24 17.54 -12.91 -4.18
C THR A 24 17.63 -11.90 -3.04
N THR A 25 17.22 -10.67 -3.29
CA THR A 25 17.14 -9.61 -2.26
C THR A 25 15.69 -9.18 -2.07
N GLN A 26 15.40 -8.54 -0.95
CA GLN A 26 14.06 -8.08 -0.63
C GLN A 26 14.13 -6.70 0.00
N ASP A 27 13.36 -5.75 -0.50
CA ASP A 27 13.15 -4.48 0.17
C ASP A 27 11.73 -4.43 0.70
N THR A 28 11.57 -4.01 1.96
CA THR A 28 10.25 -3.82 2.57
C THR A 28 10.06 -2.38 2.97
N THR A 29 8.94 -1.79 2.61
CA THR A 29 8.55 -0.44 3.04
C THR A 29 7.28 -0.53 3.86
N VAL A 30 7.31 -0.06 5.10
CA VAL A 30 6.16 -0.01 6.00
C VAL A 30 5.78 1.45 6.21
N ILE A 31 4.58 1.83 5.79
CA ILE A 31 4.00 3.16 5.94
C ILE A 31 2.97 3.11 7.06
N ILE A 32 3.13 3.96 8.06
CA ILE A 32 2.24 4.03 9.23
C ILE A 32 1.55 5.40 9.24
N ASN A 33 0.22 5.36 9.21
CA ASN A 33 -0.68 6.50 9.33
C ASN A 33 -1.60 6.33 10.55
N SER A 34 -2.28 7.39 11.01
CA SER A 34 -3.15 7.32 12.20
C SER A 34 -4.29 6.30 12.12
N GLN A 35 -4.68 5.88 10.91
CA GLN A 35 -5.82 4.97 10.66
C GLN A 35 -5.43 3.68 9.94
N ASN A 36 -4.23 3.59 9.38
CA ASN A 36 -3.82 2.42 8.62
C ASN A 36 -2.31 2.23 8.62
N ILE A 37 -1.92 0.98 8.42
CA ILE A 37 -0.55 0.58 8.17
C ILE A 37 -0.54 -0.17 6.85
N THR A 38 0.36 0.25 5.96
CA THR A 38 0.58 -0.39 4.67
C THR A 38 2.00 -0.94 4.64
N SER A 39 2.18 -2.17 4.19
CA SER A 39 3.51 -2.74 3.93
C SER A 39 3.62 -3.16 2.48
N THR A 40 4.64 -2.69 1.79
CA THR A 40 5.00 -3.13 0.44
C THR A 40 6.34 -3.82 0.46
N THR A 41 6.36 -5.07 0.03
CA THR A 41 7.55 -5.90 -0.07
C THR A 41 7.87 -6.13 -1.54
N THR A 42 9.08 -5.80 -1.97
CA THR A 42 9.58 -6.10 -3.32
C THR A 42 10.72 -7.10 -3.23
N VAL A 43 10.56 -8.25 -3.88
CA VAL A 43 11.61 -9.27 -4.02
C VAL A 43 12.27 -9.11 -5.38
N TYR A 44 13.59 -9.00 -5.40
CA TYR A 44 14.40 -8.88 -6.60
C TYR A 44 15.14 -10.19 -6.84
N TYR A 45 14.87 -10.82 -7.97
CA TYR A 45 15.55 -12.01 -8.44
C TYR A 45 16.60 -11.60 -9.47
N THR A 46 17.86 -11.95 -9.25
CA THR A 46 18.97 -11.63 -10.16
C THR A 46 19.75 -12.87 -10.57
N GLY A 47 20.50 -12.79 -11.68
CA GLY A 47 21.38 -13.88 -12.14
C GLY A 47 20.60 -15.18 -12.38
N ASN A 48 21.12 -16.30 -11.86
CA ASN A 48 20.50 -17.62 -12.04
C ASN A 48 19.07 -17.71 -11.45
N ASP A 49 18.78 -16.98 -10.38
CA ASP A 49 17.44 -16.98 -9.78
C ASP A 49 16.40 -16.36 -10.70
N SER A 50 16.77 -15.27 -11.41
CA SER A 50 15.91 -14.66 -12.42
C SER A 50 15.65 -15.62 -13.60
N THR A 51 16.68 -16.31 -14.09
CA THR A 51 16.58 -17.27 -15.20
C THR A 51 15.70 -18.47 -14.84
N ARG A 52 15.85 -18.99 -13.62
CA ARG A 52 15.01 -20.07 -13.11
C ARG A 52 13.55 -19.62 -13.00
N LEU A 53 13.31 -18.45 -12.44
CA LEU A 53 11.96 -17.89 -12.31
C LEU A 53 11.31 -17.64 -13.68
N GLN A 54 12.07 -17.10 -14.63
CA GLN A 54 11.62 -16.94 -16.02
C GLN A 54 11.26 -18.29 -16.66
N THR A 55 12.09 -19.32 -16.49
CA THR A 55 11.79 -20.66 -17.01
C THR A 55 10.51 -21.25 -16.41
N MET A 56 10.22 -20.96 -15.13
CA MET A 56 8.97 -21.37 -14.49
C MET A 56 7.75 -20.62 -15.03
N ILE A 57 7.91 -19.34 -15.41
CA ILE A 57 6.86 -18.56 -16.04
C ILE A 57 6.66 -19.02 -17.50
N ASP A 58 7.72 -19.30 -18.24
CA ASP A 58 7.68 -19.64 -19.67
C ASP A 58 7.45 -21.16 -19.95
N PHE A 59 6.93 -21.92 -18.99
CA PHE A 59 6.95 -23.40 -18.99
C PHE A 59 6.20 -24.06 -20.16
N GLU A 60 5.08 -23.49 -20.63
CA GLU A 60 4.24 -24.07 -21.70
C GLU A 60 4.06 -23.16 -22.93
N GLY A 61 4.85 -22.07 -23.03
CA GLY A 61 4.67 -21.06 -24.07
C GLY A 61 5.55 -21.22 -25.30
N ASP A 62 4.93 -21.38 -26.47
CA ASP A 62 5.55 -20.96 -27.72
C ASP A 62 5.78 -19.45 -27.70
N ASN A 63 6.81 -18.98 -28.41
CA ASN A 63 7.35 -17.60 -28.39
C ASN A 63 6.35 -16.48 -28.80
N ASN A 64 5.07 -16.80 -28.94
CA ASN A 64 4.00 -15.85 -29.13
C ASN A 64 3.79 -15.08 -27.82
N SER A 65 4.04 -13.78 -27.85
CA SER A 65 3.98 -12.88 -26.69
C SER A 65 2.67 -12.97 -25.88
N TYR A 66 1.59 -13.46 -26.49
CA TYR A 66 0.32 -13.74 -25.84
C TYR A 66 0.36 -14.93 -24.86
N VAL A 67 1.06 -16.03 -25.20
CA VAL A 67 1.15 -17.19 -24.32
C VAL A 67 1.97 -16.85 -23.08
N ASN A 68 3.08 -16.13 -23.25
CA ASN A 68 3.91 -15.67 -22.12
C ASN A 68 3.15 -14.68 -21.21
N ALA A 69 2.31 -13.80 -21.76
CA ALA A 69 1.45 -12.93 -20.96
C ALA A 69 0.39 -13.73 -20.18
N TRP A 70 -0.14 -14.81 -20.76
CA TRP A 70 -1.11 -15.68 -20.09
C TRP A 70 -0.46 -16.49 -18.95
N GLU A 71 0.73 -17.05 -19.16
CA GLU A 71 1.47 -17.74 -18.10
C GLU A 71 1.88 -16.79 -16.96
N LEU A 72 2.18 -15.52 -17.29
CA LEU A 72 2.39 -14.49 -16.28
C LEU A 72 1.13 -14.30 -15.42
N LEU A 73 -0.03 -14.14 -16.05
CA LEU A 73 -1.30 -13.98 -15.33
C LEU A 73 -1.61 -15.21 -14.46
N LYS A 74 -1.32 -16.43 -14.94
CA LYS A 74 -1.43 -17.66 -14.13
C LYS A 74 -0.48 -17.64 -12.94
N TYR A 75 0.77 -17.24 -13.16
CA TYR A 75 1.77 -17.13 -12.09
C TYR A 75 1.36 -16.09 -11.06
N GLU A 76 0.98 -14.88 -11.49
CA GLU A 76 0.47 -13.81 -10.63
C GLU A 76 -0.75 -14.27 -9.82
N ASN A 77 -1.72 -14.94 -10.45
CA ASN A 77 -2.91 -15.47 -9.76
C ASN A 77 -2.56 -16.56 -8.73
N THR A 78 -1.65 -17.47 -9.08
CA THR A 78 -1.19 -18.52 -8.17
C THR A 78 -0.43 -17.92 -6.99
N LYS A 79 0.42 -16.92 -7.24
CA LYS A 79 1.14 -16.21 -6.20
C LYS A 79 0.22 -15.33 -5.37
N ARG A 80 -0.80 -14.69 -5.95
CA ARG A 80 -1.82 -13.91 -5.23
C ARG A 80 -2.49 -14.72 -4.12
N LYS A 81 -2.70 -16.02 -4.35
CA LYS A 81 -3.26 -16.95 -3.36
C LYS A 81 -2.30 -17.32 -2.22
N GLN A 82 -1.00 -17.17 -2.41
CA GLN A 82 -0.01 -17.41 -1.34
C GLN A 82 -0.05 -16.25 -0.35
N ILE A 83 -0.46 -16.53 0.89
CA ILE A 83 -0.48 -15.56 1.98
C ILE A 83 0.95 -15.11 2.26
N ALA A 84 1.26 -13.83 1.99
CA ALA A 84 2.54 -13.25 2.38
C ALA A 84 2.55 -13.02 3.90
N SER A 85 3.69 -13.27 4.55
CA SER A 85 3.85 -12.97 5.97
C SER A 85 3.71 -11.47 6.18
N ILE A 86 2.83 -11.08 7.11
CA ILE A 86 2.66 -9.67 7.50
C ILE A 86 3.88 -9.29 8.37
N PRO A 87 4.67 -8.27 8.00
CA PRO A 87 5.91 -7.93 8.70
C PRO A 87 5.67 -7.07 9.96
N TYR A 88 4.42 -6.96 10.42
CA TYR A 88 4.06 -6.15 11.56
C TYR A 88 2.94 -6.77 12.40
N THR A 89 2.92 -6.42 13.68
CA THR A 89 1.85 -6.73 14.63
C THR A 89 1.36 -5.43 15.25
N ILE A 90 0.04 -5.27 15.31
CA ILE A 90 -0.60 -4.09 15.88
C ILE A 90 -1.87 -4.49 16.64
N GLU A 91 -2.10 -3.81 17.77
CA GLU A 91 -3.30 -4.01 18.57
C GLU A 91 -4.51 -3.29 17.97
N ASN A 92 -5.71 -3.83 18.21
CA ASN A 92 -6.99 -3.23 17.79
C ASN A 92 -7.13 -3.03 16.27
N VAL A 93 -6.70 -4.02 15.48
CA VAL A 93 -7.01 -4.08 14.05
C VAL A 93 -8.51 -4.25 13.88
N SER A 94 -9.13 -3.30 13.21
CA SER A 94 -10.57 -3.34 12.91
C SER A 94 -10.85 -4.09 11.60
N LEU A 95 -9.95 -3.97 10.63
CA LEU A 95 -10.01 -4.65 9.35
C LEU A 95 -8.59 -4.95 8.89
N GLN A 96 -8.36 -6.18 8.45
CA GLN A 96 -7.13 -6.57 7.78
C GLN A 96 -7.45 -6.94 6.34
N GLN A 97 -6.88 -6.20 5.39
CA GLN A 97 -7.05 -6.45 3.97
C GLN A 97 -5.71 -6.76 3.32
N THR A 98 -5.57 -7.99 2.84
CA THR A 98 -4.40 -8.40 2.09
C THR A 98 -4.65 -8.17 0.60
N ASN A 99 -4.25 -7.01 0.09
CA ASN A 99 -4.28 -6.71 -1.34
C ASN A 99 -2.96 -7.13 -2.00
N LYS A 100 -2.86 -8.43 -2.29
CA LYS A 100 -1.69 -8.94 -3.00
C LYS A 100 -1.78 -8.59 -4.48
N ASP A 101 -1.03 -7.58 -4.86
CA ASP A 101 -0.76 -7.23 -6.26
C ASP A 101 0.65 -7.71 -6.58
N VAL A 102 0.75 -8.69 -7.49
CA VAL A 102 2.01 -9.19 -8.03
C VAL A 102 2.21 -8.44 -9.33
N THR A 103 3.25 -7.64 -9.43
CA THR A 103 3.62 -6.96 -10.67
C THR A 103 4.98 -7.45 -11.10
N ILE A 104 5.06 -7.95 -12.33
CA ILE A 104 6.31 -8.36 -12.97
C ILE A 104 6.56 -7.42 -14.15
N ASN A 105 7.78 -6.90 -14.25
CA ASN A 105 8.14 -5.96 -15.32
C ASN A 105 8.00 -6.63 -16.70
N ARG A 106 7.22 -6.02 -17.59
CA ARG A 106 6.99 -6.53 -18.96
C ARG A 106 8.28 -6.76 -19.74
N GLU A 107 9.31 -5.95 -19.47
CA GLU A 107 10.66 -6.06 -20.02
C GLU A 107 11.40 -7.33 -19.61
N THR A 108 10.82 -8.20 -18.79
CA THR A 108 11.43 -9.48 -18.37
C THR A 108 10.77 -10.70 -19.02
N ILE A 109 9.73 -10.49 -19.82
CA ILE A 109 8.89 -11.54 -20.39
C ILE A 109 9.40 -11.96 -21.76
N GLY A 110 9.47 -13.28 -21.99
CA GLY A 110 9.83 -13.90 -23.26
C GLY A 110 11.27 -14.42 -23.31
N LYS A 111 11.47 -15.57 -23.96
CA LYS A 111 12.74 -16.32 -24.03
C LYS A 111 13.92 -15.55 -24.63
N THR A 112 13.65 -14.56 -25.46
CA THR A 112 14.67 -13.71 -26.11
C THR A 112 15.06 -12.50 -25.27
N ASN A 113 14.36 -12.26 -24.16
CA ASN A 113 14.56 -11.09 -23.36
C ASN A 113 15.79 -11.25 -22.47
N THR A 114 16.69 -10.28 -22.54
CA THR A 114 17.99 -10.34 -21.86
C THR A 114 17.96 -9.75 -20.46
N ALA A 115 16.83 -9.16 -20.03
CA ALA A 115 16.69 -8.59 -18.71
C ALA A 115 16.75 -9.68 -17.63
N ARG A 116 17.81 -9.65 -16.82
CA ARG A 116 18.13 -10.65 -15.79
C ARG A 116 17.62 -10.28 -14.40
N GLN A 117 16.63 -9.39 -14.32
CA GLN A 117 16.09 -8.93 -13.05
C GLN A 117 14.57 -8.99 -13.07
N ILE A 118 14.01 -9.92 -12.30
CA ILE A 118 12.56 -10.01 -12.10
C ILE A 118 12.23 -9.44 -10.72
N ASN A 119 11.30 -8.51 -10.69
CA ASN A 119 10.83 -7.90 -9.45
C ASN A 119 9.41 -8.38 -9.18
N ILE A 120 9.12 -8.74 -7.93
CA ILE A 120 7.78 -9.08 -7.48
C ILE A 120 7.47 -8.23 -6.27
N SER A 121 6.51 -7.31 -6.41
CA SER A 121 5.98 -6.55 -5.29
C SER A 121 4.77 -7.26 -4.65
N THR A 122 4.50 -6.97 -3.38
CA THR A 122 3.30 -7.41 -2.66
C THR A 122 2.96 -6.35 -1.64
N THR A 123 1.72 -5.84 -1.67
CA THR A 123 1.23 -4.83 -0.73
C THR A 123 0.25 -5.46 0.28
N LEU A 124 0.29 -5.01 1.53
CA LEU A 124 -0.58 -5.43 2.62
C LEU A 124 -1.13 -4.19 3.30
N LEU A 125 -2.43 -4.17 3.61
CA LEU A 125 -3.11 -3.05 4.28
C LEU A 125 -3.81 -3.55 5.54
N SER A 126 -3.56 -2.90 6.67
CA SER A 126 -4.36 -3.09 7.89
C SER A 126 -4.93 -1.76 8.34
N ILE A 127 -6.24 -1.71 8.57
CA ILE A 127 -6.94 -0.56 9.13
C ILE A 127 -7.04 -0.75 10.65
N TYR A 128 -6.58 0.26 11.38
CA TYR A 128 -6.58 0.26 12.84
C TYR A 128 -6.97 1.65 13.36
N THR A 129 -7.23 1.76 14.66
CA THR A 129 -7.51 3.07 15.28
C THR A 129 -6.40 3.42 16.26
N CYS A 130 -5.70 4.53 16.01
CA CYS A 130 -4.74 5.08 16.96
C CYS A 130 -5.46 5.89 18.05
N LYS A 131 -5.84 5.24 19.17
CA LYS A 131 -6.65 5.89 20.23
C LYS A 131 -5.81 6.62 21.27
N ASN A 132 -4.72 6.02 21.77
CA ASN A 132 -3.91 6.59 22.86
C ASN A 132 -2.41 6.32 22.65
N LYS A 133 -2.01 5.06 22.85
CA LYS A 133 -0.64 4.56 22.79
C LYS A 133 -0.70 3.21 22.10
N THR A 134 -0.73 3.21 20.78
CA THR A 134 -0.83 1.97 20.01
C THR A 134 0.58 1.39 19.83
N PRO A 135 0.87 0.21 20.39
CA PRO A 135 2.12 -0.48 20.10
C PRO A 135 2.06 -1.06 18.68
N ILE A 136 3.07 -0.74 17.87
CA ILE A 136 3.30 -1.36 16.56
C ILE A 136 4.65 -2.03 16.59
N THR A 137 4.67 -3.35 16.45
CA THR A 137 5.92 -4.11 16.35
C THR A 137 6.15 -4.46 14.89
N ILE A 138 7.26 -4.00 14.34
CA ILE A 138 7.73 -4.36 13.00
C ILE A 138 8.80 -5.42 13.15
N LYS A 139 8.55 -6.58 12.56
CA LYS A 139 9.54 -7.64 12.40
C LYS A 139 10.00 -7.61 10.95
N PRO A 140 11.12 -6.92 10.65
CA PRO A 140 11.62 -6.83 9.30
C PRO A 140 11.94 -8.24 8.77
N PRO A 141 11.63 -8.54 7.50
CA PRO A 141 12.21 -9.71 6.83
C PRO A 141 13.73 -9.57 6.79
N ASP A 142 14.46 -10.64 6.46
CA ASP A 142 15.94 -10.75 6.57
C ASP A 142 16.76 -9.67 5.81
N ASN A 143 16.11 -8.79 5.05
CA ASN A 143 16.72 -7.76 4.21
C ASN A 143 16.28 -6.33 4.62
N ARG A 144 16.62 -5.32 3.82
CA ARG A 144 16.43 -3.90 4.16
C ARG A 144 14.95 -3.55 4.33
N THR A 145 14.63 -2.94 5.47
CA THR A 145 13.28 -2.44 5.76
C THR A 145 13.29 -0.95 6.01
N THR A 146 12.47 -0.21 5.29
CA THR A 146 12.25 1.23 5.49
C THR A 146 10.90 1.43 6.15
N ILE A 147 10.88 2.18 7.25
CA ILE A 147 9.66 2.50 8.00
C ILE A 147 9.43 4.00 7.84
N LEU A 148 8.23 4.36 7.42
CA LEU A 148 7.77 5.73 7.20
C LEU A 148 6.59 5.99 8.14
N ILE A 149 6.79 6.84 9.14
CA ILE A 149 5.74 7.23 10.07
C ILE A 149 5.29 8.64 9.69
N HIS A 150 4.02 8.79 9.34
CA HIS A 150 3.48 10.08 8.92
C HIS A 150 3.52 11.09 10.07
N GLU A 151 3.76 12.37 9.76
CA GLU A 151 3.91 13.47 10.71
C GLU A 151 2.68 13.74 11.60
N ASN A 152 1.53 13.13 11.29
CA ASN A 152 0.28 13.25 12.06
C ASN A 152 0.24 12.27 13.24
N ILE A 153 1.27 11.43 13.35
CA ILE A 153 1.51 10.54 14.49
C ILE A 153 2.75 11.01 15.22
N ASN A 154 2.64 11.10 16.54
CA ASN A 154 3.78 11.31 17.42
C ASN A 154 4.40 9.96 17.82
N ILE A 155 5.72 9.83 17.67
CA ILE A 155 6.48 8.69 18.17
C ILE A 155 6.86 8.97 19.63
N GLU A 156 6.16 8.34 20.58
CA GLU A 156 6.51 8.46 22.00
C GLU A 156 7.76 7.66 22.36
N GLN A 157 7.95 6.51 21.71
CA GLN A 157 9.03 5.58 22.02
C GLN A 157 9.39 4.70 20.82
N ILE A 158 10.68 4.40 20.67
CA ILE A 158 11.23 3.42 19.72
C ILE A 158 12.12 2.45 20.52
N ILE A 159 11.91 1.16 20.35
CA ILE A 159 12.73 0.10 20.98
C ILE A 159 13.19 -0.87 19.88
N PRO A 160 14.52 -1.07 19.68
CA PRO A 160 15.63 -0.34 20.30
C PRO A 160 15.66 1.13 19.85
N LEU A 161 16.45 1.98 20.52
CA LEU A 161 16.60 3.37 20.12
C LEU A 161 17.26 3.45 18.74
N LEU A 162 16.56 4.05 17.77
CA LEU A 162 17.01 4.17 16.39
C LEU A 162 17.07 5.63 15.96
N LYS A 163 17.92 5.92 14.99
CA LYS A 163 17.98 7.23 14.35
C LYS A 163 16.80 7.38 13.38
N THR A 164 16.10 8.49 13.49
CA THR A 164 15.06 8.92 12.56
C THR A 164 15.64 10.00 11.64
N LYS A 165 15.09 10.11 10.43
CA LYS A 165 15.35 11.19 9.48
C LYS A 165 14.02 11.74 9.00
N GLU A 166 13.84 13.05 9.00
CA GLU A 166 12.67 13.67 8.37
C GLU A 166 12.84 13.71 6.85
N VAL A 167 11.81 13.24 6.14
CA VAL A 167 11.73 13.23 4.68
C VAL A 167 10.28 13.57 4.32
N ASP A 168 10.08 14.71 3.68
CA ASP A 168 8.76 15.27 3.37
C ASP A 168 7.85 15.30 4.61
N CYS A 169 6.65 14.71 4.54
CA CYS A 169 5.70 14.60 5.65
C CYS A 169 5.88 13.31 6.49
N TYR A 170 7.07 12.67 6.43
CA TYR A 170 7.36 11.41 7.11
C TYR A 170 8.62 11.48 7.99
N GLN A 171 8.58 10.74 9.09
CA GLN A 171 9.76 10.31 9.82
C GLN A 171 10.18 8.94 9.29
N GLN A 172 11.36 8.90 8.67
CA GLN A 172 11.95 7.70 8.08
C GLN A 172 12.93 7.02 9.04
N ILE A 173 12.83 5.69 9.11
CA ILE A 173 13.79 4.81 9.80
C ILE A 173 14.18 3.71 8.83
N THR A 174 15.48 3.41 8.74
CA THR A 174 15.98 2.30 7.92
C THR A 174 16.57 1.22 8.81
N LEU A 175 16.05 0.00 8.69
CA LEU A 175 16.56 -1.20 9.33
C LEU A 175 17.38 -2.00 8.30
N GLN A 176 18.62 -2.33 8.65
CA GLN A 176 19.52 -3.11 7.80
C GLN A 176 19.66 -4.57 8.24
N THR A 177 18.96 -4.99 9.31
CA THR A 177 19.01 -6.34 9.89
C THR A 177 17.62 -6.78 10.34
N ASN A 178 17.48 -8.06 10.71
CA ASN A 178 16.28 -8.69 11.27
C ASN A 178 15.85 -8.17 12.66
N ASN A 179 16.27 -6.95 13.04
CA ASN A 179 15.98 -6.38 14.34
C ASN A 179 14.50 -6.00 14.43
N THR A 180 13.77 -6.74 15.27
CA THR A 180 12.41 -6.37 15.66
C THR A 180 12.43 -4.99 16.31
N THR A 181 11.59 -4.09 15.80
CA THR A 181 11.45 -2.73 16.32
C THR A 181 10.02 -2.50 16.77
N THR A 182 9.84 -2.02 18.00
CA THR A 182 8.53 -1.65 18.53
C THR A 182 8.42 -0.13 18.66
N PHE A 183 7.33 0.40 18.12
CA PHE A 183 6.93 1.79 18.18
C PHE A 183 5.77 1.95 19.14
N LYS A 184 5.84 2.98 19.96
CA LYS A 184 4.69 3.44 20.74
C LYS A 184 4.20 4.75 20.14
N LEU A 185 3.03 4.68 19.52
CA LEU A 185 2.50 5.76 18.71
C LEU A 185 1.29 6.40 19.36
N ALA A 186 1.22 7.73 19.30
CA ALA A 186 0.09 8.52 19.75
C ALA A 186 -0.37 9.45 18.61
N PRO A 187 -1.67 9.74 18.47
CA PRO A 187 -2.12 10.77 17.55
C PRO A 187 -1.48 12.10 17.94
N LYS A 188 -1.00 12.87 16.97
CA LYS A 188 -0.50 14.22 17.23
C LYS A 188 -1.69 15.05 17.68
N LYS A 189 -1.57 15.73 18.83
CA LYS A 189 -2.59 16.67 19.26
C LYS A 189 -2.62 17.80 18.23
N GLU A 190 -3.74 17.98 17.54
CA GLU A 190 -3.96 19.19 16.76
C GLU A 190 -3.85 20.37 17.72
N SER A 191 -3.03 21.36 17.35
CA SER A 191 -3.05 22.62 18.08
C SER A 191 -4.45 23.21 17.93
N PRO A 192 -5.06 23.80 18.98
CA PRO A 192 -6.32 24.49 18.81
C PRO A 192 -6.14 25.52 17.70
N THR A 193 -6.91 25.35 16.62
CA THR A 193 -6.92 26.35 15.55
C THR A 193 -7.56 27.59 16.15
N VAL A 194 -6.75 28.55 16.57
CA VAL A 194 -7.25 29.88 16.89
C VAL A 194 -7.69 30.47 15.57
N GLN A 195 -8.98 30.35 15.25
CA GLN A 195 -9.59 31.21 14.26
C GLN A 195 -9.50 32.62 14.85
N ASN A 196 -8.53 33.40 14.37
CA ASN A 196 -8.57 34.84 14.52
C ASN A 196 -9.74 35.35 13.69
N THR A 197 -10.94 35.30 14.26
CA THR A 197 -12.08 36.04 13.72
C THR A 197 -11.71 37.51 13.87
N THR A 198 -11.34 38.13 12.75
CA THR A 198 -11.27 39.59 12.70
C THR A 198 -12.71 40.06 12.62
N GLU A 199 -13.33 40.34 13.78
CA GLU A 199 -14.61 41.05 13.82
C GLU A 199 -14.39 42.44 13.24
N TYR A 200 -14.89 42.65 12.02
CA TYR A 200 -15.14 43.99 11.53
C TYR A 200 -16.35 44.52 12.31
N ILE A 201 -16.09 45.39 13.30
CA ILE A 201 -17.14 46.17 13.95
C ILE A 201 -17.66 47.16 12.91
N ASN A 202 -18.70 46.76 12.20
CA ASN A 202 -19.44 47.65 11.33
C ASN A 202 -20.29 48.57 12.23
N THR A 203 -19.82 49.80 12.43
CA THR A 203 -20.61 50.87 13.06
C THR A 203 -21.54 51.45 12.00
N GLY A 204 -22.57 50.69 11.67
CA GLY A 204 -23.74 51.14 10.91
C GLY A 204 -24.97 50.90 11.76
N GLU A 205 -25.72 51.96 12.00
CA GLU A 205 -26.84 52.01 12.93
C GLU A 205 -27.92 50.94 12.72
N VAL A 206 -28.57 50.65 13.84
CA VAL A 206 -29.60 49.66 14.09
C VAL A 206 -30.86 49.90 13.25
N GLU A 207 -31.31 48.86 12.52
CA GLU A 207 -32.74 48.59 12.40
C GLU A 207 -33.03 47.14 12.80
N THR A 208 -33.80 47.00 13.86
CA THR A 208 -34.35 45.74 14.37
C THR A 208 -35.35 45.14 13.39
N THR A 209 -35.27 43.85 13.11
CA THR A 209 -36.49 43.04 12.95
C THR A 209 -36.22 41.56 13.18
N ALA A 210 -37.13 40.97 13.97
CA ALA A 210 -37.14 39.60 14.40
C ALA A 210 -37.48 38.60 13.28
N ASN A 211 -37.21 37.33 13.57
CA ASN A 211 -37.75 36.10 12.97
C ASN A 211 -37.14 35.63 11.64
N GLN A 212 -36.20 34.68 11.73
CA GLN A 212 -35.98 33.66 10.70
C GLN A 212 -36.10 32.27 11.32
N GLN A 213 -37.34 31.78 11.37
CA GLN A 213 -37.66 30.39 11.69
C GLN A 213 -38.83 29.88 10.83
N ASN A 214 -38.85 30.21 9.53
CA ASN A 214 -39.94 29.79 8.63
C ASN A 214 -39.49 29.13 7.32
N GLU A 215 -38.19 28.97 7.04
CA GLU A 215 -37.77 28.47 5.72
C GLU A 215 -37.83 26.93 5.58
N THR A 216 -37.94 26.18 6.68
CA THR A 216 -37.97 24.70 6.63
C THR A 216 -39.37 24.10 6.47
N ASP A 217 -40.44 24.81 6.84
CA ASP A 217 -41.81 24.26 6.81
C ASP A 217 -42.43 24.29 5.40
N ASP A 218 -42.13 25.31 4.59
CA ASP A 218 -42.66 25.43 3.22
C ASP A 218 -42.11 24.34 2.29
N THR A 219 -40.85 23.96 2.46
CA THR A 219 -40.24 22.84 1.70
C THR A 219 -40.88 21.49 2.03
N LEU A 220 -41.25 21.26 3.30
CA LEU A 220 -41.93 20.02 3.70
C LEU A 220 -43.36 19.97 3.14
N PHE A 221 -44.08 21.10 3.12
CA PHE A 221 -45.42 21.17 2.54
C PHE A 221 -45.44 20.87 1.04
N ILE A 222 -44.47 21.39 0.28
CA ILE A 222 -44.36 21.15 -1.18
C ILE A 222 -44.07 19.67 -1.48
N VAL A 223 -43.18 19.03 -0.72
CA VAL A 223 -42.79 17.63 -0.92
C VAL A 223 -43.95 16.66 -0.67
N PHE A 224 -44.86 16.97 0.27
CA PHE A 224 -46.00 16.10 0.57
C PHE A 224 -47.27 16.42 -0.23
N ALA A 225 -47.52 17.68 -0.61
CA ALA A 225 -48.76 18.06 -1.29
C ALA A 225 -48.81 17.64 -2.77
N ILE A 226 -47.69 17.74 -3.49
CA ILE A 226 -47.63 17.46 -4.93
C ILE A 226 -47.90 15.97 -5.27
N PRO A 227 -47.31 14.97 -4.57
CA PRO A 227 -47.56 13.57 -4.87
C PRO A 227 -49.02 13.16 -4.61
N VAL A 228 -49.62 13.70 -3.54
CA VAL A 228 -51.02 13.43 -3.18
C VAL A 228 -51.98 13.97 -4.25
N LEU A 229 -51.72 15.18 -4.76
CA LEU A 229 -52.54 15.77 -5.80
C LEU A 229 -52.47 14.97 -7.12
N LEU A 230 -51.28 14.47 -7.47
CA LEU A 230 -51.07 13.60 -8.64
C LEU A 230 -51.83 12.27 -8.52
N ILE A 231 -51.83 11.65 -7.34
CA ILE A 231 -52.59 10.41 -7.08
C ILE A 231 -54.09 10.66 -7.25
N ILE A 232 -54.62 11.76 -6.72
CA ILE A 232 -56.05 12.12 -6.85
C ILE A 232 -56.41 12.34 -8.33
N LEU A 233 -55.57 13.05 -9.08
CA LEU A 233 -55.76 13.28 -10.52
C LEU A 233 -55.75 11.98 -11.32
N LEU A 234 -54.85 11.05 -10.99
CA LEU A 234 -54.80 9.72 -11.59
C LEU A 234 -56.06 8.90 -11.29
N ILE A 235 -56.58 8.95 -10.06
CA ILE A 235 -57.83 8.28 -9.69
C ILE A 235 -59.02 8.85 -10.48
N ILE A 236 -59.10 10.18 -10.61
CA ILE A 236 -60.15 10.85 -11.37
C ILE A 236 -60.07 10.48 -12.85
N LEU A 237 -58.88 10.49 -13.45
CA LEU A 237 -58.67 10.12 -14.85
C LEU A 237 -58.95 8.63 -15.11
N TYR A 238 -58.61 7.76 -14.16
CA TYR A 238 -58.89 6.32 -14.25
C TYR A 238 -60.38 5.99 -14.14
N ARG A 239 -61.14 6.72 -13.32
CA ARG A 239 -62.61 6.58 -13.22
C ARG A 239 -63.40 7.19 -14.39
N ARG A 240 -62.74 7.95 -15.27
CA ARG A 240 -63.37 8.62 -16.42
C ARG A 240 -63.22 7.86 -17.74
N LYS A 241 -62.67 6.65 -17.69
CA LYS A 241 -62.77 5.60 -18.72
C LYS A 241 -63.82 4.58 -18.31
#